data_AF-A0A2P4YPS8-F1
#
_entry.id   AF-A0A2P4YPS8-F1
#
_cell.length_a   1.000
_cell.length_b   1.000
_cell.length_c   1.000
_cell.angle_alpha   90.00
_cell.angle_beta   90.00
_cell.angle_gamma   90.00
#
_symmetry.space_group_name_H-M   'P 1'
#
loop_
_entity.id
_entity.type
_entity.pdbx_description
1 polymer ?
#
loop_
_entity_poly.entity_id
_entity_poly.type
_entity_poly.pdbx_seq_one_letter_code
_entity_poly.pdbx_strand_id
1 'polypeptide(L)'
;MRNLFFGDYIDPDASPRLYKEVDVRLDTDFDGIAQLIQCLDGYLTEYNGISRKPMNLVMFLFAIEHLSRIVRVLNMPGGNALLVGVGGSGRQSLTRLSAFIVDFELKQIEISKNYTMTEWREDMKDVLRMAGTGARPLVFLFSDTQIKYDGFVEDINNMLNSGEIPNLFPYDERVGICEAVRPHVKEKFGKTVGDNMNQTQLYAFFLQRAECEQQKASVEADLAEAIPALEEALKALDTIKPSEINEVKAMSNPPAGVKLVCEGVCVMLGIKPARIPDPQDPSKRIMDYWGPSQKMLSDPTFITTLKKFDKDNLDPKTMKIVVSKYIADENFSPEKAEKASKAAAGLSEEQLAEVMQKLNEKLSQLKEVEDGLAELQKQFDSATKQKENLEYQVDLTGKKLVRASTLIEID
;
A
#
# COMPACT_ATOMS: atom_id res chain seq x y z
N MET A 1 20.01 -14.62 -10.42
CA MET A 1 19.30 -14.33 -9.15
C MET A 1 18.80 -15.63 -8.53
N ARG A 2 19.70 -16.51 -8.10
CA ARG A 2 19.38 -17.62 -7.18
C ARG A 2 20.10 -17.26 -5.87
N ASN A 3 19.48 -17.55 -4.72
CA ASN A 3 19.95 -17.17 -3.37
C ASN A 3 19.64 -15.73 -2.93
N LEU A 4 18.54 -15.15 -3.41
CA LEU A 4 18.02 -13.90 -2.86
C LEU A 4 16.63 -14.18 -2.28
N PHE A 5 16.53 -14.14 -0.96
CA PHE A 5 15.31 -14.47 -0.23
C PHE A 5 14.85 -13.26 0.57
N PHE A 6 13.54 -13.06 0.60
CA PHE A 6 12.90 -12.06 1.42
C PHE A 6 11.74 -12.69 2.17
N GLY A 7 11.47 -12.19 3.36
CA GLY A 7 10.42 -12.72 4.22
C GLY A 7 10.35 -12.00 5.56
N ASP A 8 9.23 -12.24 6.22
CA ASP A 8 8.87 -11.75 7.56
C ASP A 8 8.83 -12.89 8.60
N TYR A 9 9.19 -14.12 8.18
CA TYR A 9 9.04 -15.35 8.96
C TYR A 9 10.34 -15.83 9.63
N ILE A 10 11.45 -15.09 9.52
CA ILE A 10 12.72 -15.50 10.16
C ILE A 10 12.66 -15.33 11.69
N ASP A 11 11.89 -14.36 12.16
CA ASP A 11 11.71 -14.08 13.58
C ASP A 11 10.22 -14.22 13.94
N PRO A 12 9.77 -15.41 14.36
CA PRO A 12 8.37 -15.67 14.66
C PRO A 12 7.81 -14.79 15.78
N ASP A 13 8.67 -14.37 16.71
CA ASP A 13 8.33 -13.62 17.93
C ASP A 13 8.34 -12.09 17.71
N ALA A 14 8.81 -11.61 16.56
CA ALA A 14 8.84 -10.20 16.23
C ALA A 14 7.41 -9.61 16.13
N SER A 15 7.21 -8.44 16.74
CA SER A 15 5.97 -7.66 16.66
C SER A 15 6.28 -6.17 16.43
N PRO A 16 6.06 -5.62 15.22
CA PRO A 16 5.56 -6.29 14.00
C PRO A 16 6.63 -7.16 13.34
N ARG A 17 6.19 -8.17 12.58
CA ARG A 17 7.08 -8.93 11.69
C ARG A 17 7.43 -8.07 10.48
N LEU A 18 8.72 -7.78 10.30
CA LEU A 18 9.20 -6.93 9.23
C LEU A 18 9.65 -7.77 8.04
N TYR A 19 9.13 -7.44 6.86
CA TYR A 19 9.57 -8.03 5.61
C TYR A 19 10.97 -7.54 5.25
N LYS A 20 11.97 -8.41 5.32
CA LYS A 20 13.38 -8.06 5.10
C LYS A 20 14.11 -9.12 4.28
N GLU A 21 15.30 -8.76 3.80
CA GLU A 21 16.19 -9.72 3.16
C GLU A 21 16.62 -10.78 4.19
N VAL A 22 16.56 -12.05 3.78
CA VAL A 22 17.02 -13.17 4.59
C VAL A 22 18.49 -13.40 4.30
N ASP A 23 19.28 -13.40 5.37
CA ASP A 23 20.71 -13.64 5.29
C ASP A 23 21.01 -15.11 4.97
N VAL A 24 21.47 -15.38 3.75
CA VAL A 24 21.76 -16.74 3.25
C VAL A 24 23.22 -16.96 2.86
N ARG A 25 24.14 -16.12 3.37
CA ARG A 25 25.59 -16.36 3.17
C ARG A 25 26.03 -17.62 3.90
N LEU A 26 27.13 -18.18 3.37
CA LEU A 26 27.79 -19.35 3.90
C LEU A 26 29.22 -18.95 4.26
N ASP A 27 29.47 -18.85 5.56
CA ASP A 27 30.78 -18.58 6.16
C ASP A 27 31.18 -19.76 7.06
N THR A 28 32.40 -19.76 7.62
CA THR A 28 32.90 -20.87 8.45
C THR A 28 32.03 -21.17 9.67
N ASP A 29 31.34 -20.16 10.18
CA ASP A 29 30.56 -20.21 11.42
C ASP A 29 29.05 -19.98 11.20
N PHE A 30 28.63 -19.75 9.95
CA PHE A 30 27.25 -19.39 9.63
C PHE A 30 26.80 -20.01 8.30
N ASP A 31 25.75 -20.82 8.35
CA ASP A 31 25.05 -21.34 7.17
C ASP A 31 23.61 -20.82 7.18
N GLY A 32 23.40 -19.69 6.50
CA GLY A 32 22.09 -19.05 6.45
C GLY A 32 21.02 -19.88 5.74
N ILE A 33 21.42 -20.74 4.79
CA ILE A 33 20.47 -21.66 4.12
C ILE A 33 20.01 -22.74 5.10
N ALA A 34 20.93 -23.32 5.88
CA ALA A 34 20.57 -24.31 6.90
C ALA A 34 19.66 -23.70 7.98
N GLN A 35 19.93 -22.47 8.42
CA GLN A 35 19.06 -21.77 9.38
C GLN A 35 17.66 -21.51 8.81
N LEU A 36 17.58 -21.09 7.55
CA LEU A 36 16.31 -20.89 6.85
C LEU A 36 15.51 -22.19 6.74
N ILE A 37 16.17 -23.31 6.40
CA ILE A 37 15.53 -24.64 6.38
C ILE A 37 15.01 -24.99 7.78
N GLN A 38 15.85 -24.85 8.80
CA GLN A 38 15.48 -25.17 10.19
C GLN A 38 14.28 -24.35 10.68
N CYS A 39 14.25 -23.06 10.34
CA CYS A 39 13.14 -22.16 10.65
C CYS A 39 11.82 -22.66 10.02
N LEU A 40 11.84 -22.96 8.71
CA LEU A 40 10.65 -23.43 7.99
C LEU A 40 10.21 -24.84 8.40
N ASP A 41 11.14 -25.72 8.76
CA ASP A 41 10.83 -27.03 9.35
C ASP A 41 10.19 -26.88 10.75
N GLY A 42 10.58 -25.85 11.50
CA GLY A 42 9.92 -25.45 12.75
C GLY A 42 8.44 -25.13 12.51
N TYR A 43 8.13 -24.23 11.57
CA TYR A 43 6.75 -23.92 11.20
C TYR A 43 5.96 -25.13 10.71
N LEU A 44 6.58 -26.01 9.92
CA LEU A 44 5.94 -27.25 9.47
C LEU A 44 5.61 -28.17 10.65
N THR A 45 6.52 -28.26 11.62
CA THR A 45 6.34 -29.06 12.83
C THR A 45 5.18 -28.51 13.68
N GLU A 46 5.13 -27.20 13.88
CA GLU A 46 4.03 -26.53 14.58
C GLU A 46 2.69 -26.73 13.88
N TYR A 47 2.66 -26.51 12.56
CA TYR A 47 1.48 -26.76 11.74
C TYR A 47 0.97 -28.19 11.92
N ASN A 48 1.87 -29.18 11.84
CA ASN A 48 1.53 -30.58 12.00
C ASN A 48 1.07 -30.93 13.43
N GLY A 49 1.55 -30.21 14.44
CA GLY A 49 1.15 -30.38 15.83
C GLY A 49 -0.30 -29.95 16.11
N ILE A 50 -0.80 -28.92 15.40
CA ILE A 50 -2.16 -28.40 15.58
C ILE A 50 -3.16 -28.88 14.51
N SER A 51 -2.67 -29.25 13.32
CA SER A 51 -3.50 -29.56 12.17
C SER A 51 -4.08 -30.97 12.25
N ARG A 52 -5.36 -31.09 11.87
CA ARG A 52 -6.01 -32.39 11.67
C ARG A 52 -5.61 -33.08 10.37
N LYS A 53 -4.93 -32.35 9.47
CA LYS A 53 -4.44 -32.83 8.17
C LYS A 53 -2.94 -32.53 8.06
N PRO A 54 -2.07 -33.27 8.77
CA PRO A 54 -0.63 -33.03 8.75
C PRO A 54 -0.04 -33.28 7.36
N MET A 55 1.07 -32.61 7.06
CA MET A 55 1.77 -32.66 5.78
C MET A 55 3.22 -33.09 6.00
N ASN A 56 3.68 -34.04 5.19
CA ASN A 56 5.07 -34.46 5.17
C ASN A 56 5.79 -33.76 4.00
N LEU A 57 6.20 -32.51 4.23
CA LEU A 57 6.96 -31.73 3.26
C LEU A 57 8.45 -31.81 3.59
N VAL A 58 9.27 -31.82 2.56
CA VAL A 58 10.73 -31.69 2.70
C VAL A 58 11.09 -30.27 2.27
N MET A 59 11.74 -29.51 3.14
CA MET A 59 12.22 -28.16 2.84
C MET A 59 13.55 -28.22 2.08
N PHE A 60 13.47 -28.07 0.76
CA PHE A 60 14.63 -27.88 -0.11
C PHE A 60 14.51 -26.55 -0.84
N LEU A 61 15.61 -26.08 -1.44
CA LEU A 61 15.73 -24.71 -1.95
C LEU A 61 14.55 -24.25 -2.83
N PHE A 62 14.08 -25.09 -3.77
CA PHE A 62 12.92 -24.72 -4.61
C PHE A 62 11.61 -24.63 -3.82
N ALA A 63 11.37 -25.53 -2.87
CA ALA A 63 10.19 -25.47 -2.01
C ALA A 63 10.18 -24.18 -1.21
N ILE A 64 11.34 -23.79 -0.68
CA ILE A 64 11.54 -22.53 0.04
C ILE A 64 11.30 -21.33 -0.88
N GLU A 65 11.90 -21.30 -2.07
CA GLU A 65 11.66 -20.24 -3.05
C GLU A 65 10.18 -20.06 -3.39
N HIS A 66 9.45 -21.17 -3.59
CA HIS A 66 8.01 -21.14 -3.86
C HIS A 66 7.20 -20.67 -2.64
N LEU A 67 7.55 -21.14 -1.44
CA LEU A 67 6.92 -20.72 -0.20
C LEU A 67 7.11 -19.22 0.03
N SER A 68 8.34 -18.70 -0.11
CA SER A 68 8.64 -17.28 0.05
C SER A 68 7.85 -16.43 -0.95
N ARG A 69 7.65 -16.90 -2.18
CA ARG A 69 6.81 -16.22 -3.18
C ARG A 69 5.34 -16.18 -2.77
N ILE A 70 4.80 -17.28 -2.26
CA ILE A 70 3.40 -17.33 -1.80
C ILE A 70 3.22 -16.41 -0.60
N VAL A 71 4.09 -16.51 0.42
CA VAL A 71 4.07 -15.62 1.59
C VAL A 71 4.12 -14.15 1.16
N ARG A 72 5.02 -13.81 0.24
CA ARG A 72 5.11 -12.46 -0.31
C ARG A 72 3.80 -11.99 -0.93
N VAL A 73 3.12 -12.83 -1.71
CA VAL A 73 1.83 -12.46 -2.31
C VAL A 73 0.74 -12.35 -1.25
N LEU A 74 0.70 -13.23 -0.26
CA LEU A 74 -0.29 -13.15 0.83
C LEU A 74 -0.15 -11.89 1.69
N ASN A 75 1.08 -11.42 1.88
CA ASN A 75 1.39 -10.16 2.55
C ASN A 75 1.25 -8.93 1.64
N MET A 76 0.88 -9.11 0.36
CA MET A 76 0.52 -7.99 -0.50
C MET A 76 -0.97 -7.69 -0.34
N PRO A 77 -1.35 -6.41 -0.28
CA PRO A 77 -2.75 -6.03 -0.30
C PRO A 77 -3.47 -6.50 -1.56
N GLY A 78 -4.65 -7.11 -1.43
CA GLY A 78 -5.38 -7.71 -2.55
C GLY A 78 -4.59 -8.82 -3.28
N GLY A 79 -3.60 -9.42 -2.61
CA GLY A 79 -2.68 -10.38 -3.18
C GLY A 79 -3.36 -11.68 -3.59
N ASN A 80 -3.51 -11.88 -4.89
CA ASN A 80 -4.05 -13.11 -5.48
C ASN A 80 -2.97 -13.80 -6.32
N ALA A 81 -2.87 -15.13 -6.21
CA ALA A 81 -1.89 -15.92 -6.93
C ALA A 81 -2.53 -17.05 -7.73
N LEU A 82 -2.22 -17.10 -9.04
CA LEU A 82 -2.49 -18.28 -9.87
C LEU A 82 -1.27 -19.21 -9.83
N LEU A 83 -1.41 -20.37 -9.20
CA LEU A 83 -0.32 -21.34 -9.06
C LEU A 83 -0.39 -22.40 -10.17
N VAL A 84 0.46 -22.25 -11.19
CA VAL A 84 0.55 -23.20 -12.32
C VAL A 84 1.71 -24.17 -12.11
N GLY A 85 1.44 -25.47 -12.27
CA GLY A 85 2.45 -26.51 -12.19
C GLY A 85 1.87 -27.90 -12.40
N VAL A 86 2.75 -28.88 -12.61
CA VAL A 86 2.33 -30.29 -12.71
C VAL A 86 1.78 -30.80 -11.37
N GLY A 87 0.95 -31.84 -11.41
CA GLY A 87 0.45 -32.52 -10.20
C GLY A 87 1.60 -33.02 -9.32
N GLY A 88 1.44 -32.97 -8.00
CA GLY A 88 2.47 -33.40 -7.05
C GLY A 88 3.60 -32.39 -6.78
N SER A 89 3.57 -31.21 -7.41
CA SER A 89 4.56 -30.13 -7.19
C SER A 89 4.47 -29.44 -5.82
N GLY A 90 3.54 -29.84 -4.95
CA GLY A 90 3.40 -29.30 -3.60
C GLY A 90 2.64 -27.96 -3.50
N ARG A 91 2.07 -27.43 -4.60
CA ARG A 91 1.32 -26.15 -4.63
C ARG A 91 0.35 -25.98 -3.47
N GLN A 92 -0.60 -26.91 -3.31
CA GLN A 92 -1.60 -26.83 -2.25
C GLN A 92 -0.97 -26.92 -0.85
N SER A 93 0.02 -27.79 -0.66
CA SER A 93 0.67 -27.99 0.63
C SER A 93 1.51 -26.78 1.03
N LEU A 94 2.24 -26.19 0.09
CA LEU A 94 3.00 -24.95 0.32
C LEU A 94 2.07 -23.78 0.60
N THR A 95 0.94 -23.63 -0.12
CA THR A 95 -0.03 -22.57 0.19
C THR A 95 -0.62 -22.71 1.59
N ARG A 96 -0.91 -23.94 2.05
CA ARG A 96 -1.39 -24.16 3.42
C ARG A 96 -0.37 -23.76 4.47
N LEU A 97 0.89 -24.13 4.26
CA LEU A 97 1.96 -23.75 5.17
C LEU A 97 2.20 -22.24 5.13
N SER A 98 2.20 -21.62 3.95
CA SER A 98 2.34 -20.16 3.82
C SER A 98 1.24 -19.41 4.56
N ALA A 99 -0.03 -19.83 4.42
CA ALA A 99 -1.15 -19.24 5.14
C ALA A 99 -0.98 -19.38 6.66
N PHE A 100 -0.48 -20.51 7.13
CA PHE A 100 -0.16 -20.71 8.55
C PHE A 100 0.97 -19.78 9.03
N ILE A 101 2.03 -19.62 8.25
CA ILE A 101 3.17 -18.76 8.59
C ILE A 101 2.74 -17.31 8.79
N VAL A 102 1.86 -16.79 7.91
CA VAL A 102 1.34 -15.41 8.00
C VAL A 102 0.15 -15.26 8.97
N ASP A 103 -0.23 -16.32 9.68
CA ASP A 103 -1.39 -16.39 10.58
C ASP A 103 -2.73 -16.02 9.89
N PHE A 104 -2.92 -16.48 8.66
CA PHE A 104 -4.19 -16.36 7.94
C PHE A 104 -5.00 -17.65 8.08
N GLU A 105 -6.32 -17.50 8.17
CA GLU A 105 -7.21 -18.65 8.08
C GLU A 105 -7.27 -19.17 6.64
N LEU A 106 -7.28 -20.48 6.47
CA LEU A 106 -7.39 -21.09 5.14
C LEU A 106 -8.71 -21.82 4.98
N LYS A 107 -9.48 -21.42 3.96
CA LYS A 107 -10.70 -22.11 3.54
C LYS A 107 -10.46 -22.77 2.19
N GLN A 108 -10.67 -24.08 2.14
CA GLN A 108 -10.77 -24.85 0.90
C GLN A 108 -12.10 -25.59 0.91
N ILE A 109 -12.84 -25.51 -0.19
CA ILE A 109 -14.11 -26.22 -0.35
C ILE A 109 -13.89 -27.68 -0.78
N GLU A 110 -14.84 -28.55 -0.51
CA GLU A 110 -14.79 -29.96 -0.92
C GLU A 110 -15.97 -30.26 -1.85
N ILE A 111 -15.68 -30.60 -3.11
CA ILE A 111 -16.72 -30.82 -4.14
C ILE A 111 -17.21 -32.26 -4.04
N SER A 112 -18.50 -32.43 -3.72
CA SER A 112 -19.18 -33.72 -3.73
C SER A 112 -19.72 -34.06 -5.13
N LYS A 113 -20.11 -35.33 -5.36
CA LYS A 113 -20.70 -35.75 -6.64
C LYS A 113 -21.96 -34.93 -7.00
N ASN A 114 -22.77 -34.62 -5.99
CA ASN A 114 -24.05 -33.91 -6.15
C ASN A 114 -23.91 -32.39 -5.97
N TYR A 115 -22.69 -31.86 -5.91
CA TYR A 115 -22.44 -30.45 -5.72
C TYR A 115 -22.97 -29.63 -6.91
N THR A 116 -23.78 -28.61 -6.63
CA THR A 116 -24.43 -27.74 -7.61
C THR A 116 -24.06 -26.27 -7.37
N MET A 117 -24.63 -25.37 -8.17
CA MET A 117 -24.50 -23.92 -7.94
C MET A 117 -25.08 -23.47 -6.59
N THR A 118 -26.02 -24.22 -6.01
CA THR A 118 -26.61 -23.88 -4.71
C THR A 118 -25.60 -24.06 -3.59
N GLU A 119 -24.94 -25.22 -3.51
CA GLU A 119 -23.88 -25.47 -2.51
C GLU A 119 -22.69 -24.52 -2.71
N TRP A 120 -22.34 -24.23 -3.96
CA TRP A 120 -21.32 -23.23 -4.28
C TRP A 120 -21.63 -21.86 -3.71
N ARG A 121 -22.84 -21.35 -3.92
CA ARG A 121 -23.23 -20.04 -3.38
C ARG A 121 -23.24 -20.03 -1.86
N GLU A 122 -23.65 -21.11 -1.20
CA GLU A 122 -23.55 -21.21 0.26
C GLU A 122 -22.09 -21.23 0.74
N ASP A 123 -21.20 -21.96 0.06
CA ASP A 123 -19.76 -21.93 0.38
C ASP A 123 -19.15 -20.53 0.16
N MET A 124 -19.56 -19.81 -0.89
CA MET A 124 -19.10 -18.44 -1.15
C MET A 124 -19.62 -17.44 -0.10
N LYS A 125 -20.85 -17.64 0.39
CA LYS A 125 -21.37 -16.86 1.54
C LYS A 125 -20.48 -17.07 2.75
N ASP A 126 -20.11 -18.30 3.06
CA ASP A 126 -19.23 -18.63 4.18
C ASP A 126 -17.84 -18.01 4.02
N VAL A 127 -17.24 -18.11 2.82
CA VAL A 127 -15.94 -17.50 2.51
C VAL A 127 -15.97 -15.99 2.75
N LEU A 128 -16.94 -15.28 2.18
CA LEU A 128 -17.04 -13.82 2.32
C LEU A 128 -17.35 -13.40 3.76
N ARG A 129 -18.21 -14.15 4.47
CA ARG A 129 -18.47 -13.90 5.90
C ARG A 129 -17.21 -14.08 6.72
N MET A 130 -16.48 -15.19 6.56
CA MET A 130 -15.22 -15.42 7.28
C MET A 130 -14.19 -14.33 6.98
N ALA A 131 -14.08 -13.88 5.72
CA ALA A 131 -13.15 -12.82 5.34
C ALA A 131 -13.54 -11.45 5.95
N GLY A 132 -14.83 -11.08 5.92
CA GLY A 132 -15.27 -9.76 6.36
C GLY A 132 -15.54 -9.64 7.86
N THR A 133 -15.99 -10.70 8.54
CA THR A 133 -16.30 -10.71 9.98
C THR A 133 -15.25 -11.44 10.82
N GLY A 134 -14.25 -12.06 10.19
CA GLY A 134 -13.18 -12.78 10.89
C GLY A 134 -12.25 -11.84 11.62
N ALA A 135 -11.65 -12.34 12.71
CA ALA A 135 -10.58 -11.64 13.42
C ALA A 135 -9.25 -11.70 12.66
N ARG A 136 -9.03 -12.74 11.86
CA ARG A 136 -7.84 -12.95 11.03
C ARG A 136 -8.19 -12.88 9.55
N PRO A 137 -7.26 -12.44 8.68
CA PRO A 137 -7.45 -12.49 7.23
C PRO A 137 -7.64 -13.93 6.72
N LEU A 138 -8.31 -14.07 5.57
CA LEU A 138 -8.68 -15.37 5.00
C LEU A 138 -7.97 -15.60 3.65
N VAL A 139 -7.42 -16.81 3.47
CA VAL A 139 -6.97 -17.35 2.19
C VAL A 139 -8.00 -18.34 1.68
N PHE A 140 -8.60 -18.03 0.53
CA PHE A 140 -9.42 -18.99 -0.20
C PHE A 140 -8.55 -19.80 -1.17
N LEU A 141 -8.46 -21.11 -0.95
CA LEU A 141 -7.71 -22.03 -1.81
C LEU A 141 -8.66 -22.80 -2.73
N PHE A 142 -8.49 -22.63 -4.04
CA PHE A 142 -9.32 -23.27 -5.05
C PHE A 142 -8.47 -23.85 -6.19
N SER A 143 -8.78 -25.08 -6.60
CA SER A 143 -8.06 -25.83 -7.64
C SER A 143 -8.92 -25.99 -8.89
N ASP A 144 -8.26 -26.05 -10.05
CA ASP A 144 -8.86 -26.42 -11.34
C ASP A 144 -9.70 -27.71 -11.29
N THR A 145 -9.24 -28.73 -10.56
CA THR A 145 -9.97 -29.99 -10.39
C THR A 145 -11.31 -29.85 -9.68
N GLN A 146 -11.57 -28.70 -9.04
CA GLN A 146 -12.81 -28.41 -8.31
C GLN A 146 -13.82 -27.64 -9.19
N ILE A 147 -13.42 -27.18 -10.37
CA ILE A 147 -14.30 -26.45 -11.30
C ILE A 147 -15.23 -27.45 -11.97
N LYS A 148 -16.50 -27.44 -11.57
CA LYS A 148 -17.56 -28.27 -12.16
C LYS A 148 -18.45 -27.50 -13.13
N TYR A 149 -18.63 -26.19 -12.89
CA TYR A 149 -19.47 -25.30 -13.69
C TYR A 149 -18.73 -24.00 -13.96
N ASP A 150 -18.91 -23.44 -15.15
CA ASP A 150 -18.28 -22.17 -15.54
C ASP A 150 -18.68 -21.00 -14.62
N GLY A 151 -19.88 -21.06 -14.05
CA GLY A 151 -20.38 -20.08 -13.09
C GLY A 151 -19.52 -19.95 -11.83
N PHE A 152 -18.74 -20.96 -11.46
CA PHE A 152 -17.81 -20.85 -10.32
C PHE A 152 -16.71 -19.83 -10.61
N VAL A 153 -16.19 -19.86 -11.83
CA VAL A 153 -15.11 -18.95 -12.25
C VAL A 153 -15.66 -17.54 -12.43
N GLU A 154 -16.90 -17.39 -12.90
CA GLU A 154 -17.58 -16.09 -12.97
C GLU A 154 -17.75 -15.47 -11.58
N ASP A 155 -18.22 -16.24 -10.59
CA ASP A 155 -18.36 -15.77 -9.21
C ASP A 155 -16.99 -15.43 -8.58
N ILE A 156 -15.95 -16.23 -8.82
CA ILE A 156 -14.58 -15.90 -8.39
C ILE A 156 -14.10 -14.60 -9.04
N ASN A 157 -14.35 -14.40 -10.34
CA ASN A 157 -13.96 -13.18 -11.02
C ASN A 157 -14.66 -11.94 -10.45
N ASN A 158 -15.94 -12.05 -10.08
CA ASN A 158 -16.65 -10.97 -9.39
C ASN A 158 -15.99 -10.65 -8.03
N MET A 159 -15.68 -11.68 -7.24
CA MET A 159 -14.98 -11.51 -5.96
C MET A 159 -13.60 -10.86 -6.11
N LEU A 160 -12.85 -11.20 -7.17
CA LEU A 160 -11.54 -10.60 -7.43
C LEU A 160 -11.59 -9.14 -7.87
N ASN A 161 -12.66 -8.72 -8.55
CA ASN A 161 -12.78 -7.35 -9.07
C ASN A 161 -13.49 -6.39 -8.12
N SER A 162 -14.48 -6.85 -7.35
CA SER A 162 -15.34 -6.00 -6.53
C SER A 162 -15.58 -6.53 -5.11
N GLY A 163 -14.87 -7.58 -4.69
CA GLY A 163 -15.02 -8.16 -3.35
C GLY A 163 -16.38 -8.80 -3.07
N GLU A 164 -17.28 -8.83 -4.05
CA GLU A 164 -18.66 -9.29 -3.89
C GLU A 164 -19.13 -10.14 -5.06
N ILE A 165 -20.10 -11.01 -4.79
CA ILE A 165 -20.82 -11.77 -5.80
C ILE A 165 -22.25 -11.21 -5.90
N PRO A 166 -22.72 -10.82 -7.10
CA PRO A 166 -24.05 -10.26 -7.27
C PRO A 166 -25.16 -11.20 -6.77
N ASN A 167 -26.13 -10.61 -6.06
CA ASN A 167 -27.29 -11.31 -5.50
C ASN A 167 -26.95 -12.51 -4.61
N LEU A 168 -25.76 -12.52 -3.99
CA LEU A 168 -25.36 -13.60 -3.10
C LEU A 168 -26.07 -13.52 -1.74
N PHE A 169 -26.03 -12.35 -1.10
CA PHE A 169 -26.66 -12.12 0.20
C PHE A 169 -28.05 -11.48 0.06
N PRO A 170 -29.12 -12.16 0.47
CA PRO A 170 -30.45 -11.55 0.58
C PRO A 170 -30.48 -10.50 1.70
N TYR A 171 -31.52 -9.66 1.70
CA TYR A 171 -31.59 -8.48 2.57
C TYR A 171 -31.51 -8.81 4.07
N ASP A 172 -32.18 -9.87 4.50
CA ASP A 172 -32.17 -10.38 5.87
C ASP A 172 -30.77 -10.83 6.32
N GLU A 173 -30.03 -11.54 5.47
CA GLU A 173 -28.66 -11.95 5.77
C GLU A 173 -27.70 -10.75 5.84
N ARG A 174 -27.91 -9.71 5.01
CA ARG A 174 -27.09 -8.48 5.05
C ARG A 174 -27.20 -7.76 6.39
N VAL A 175 -28.39 -7.75 7.01
CA VAL A 175 -28.58 -7.17 8.34
C VAL A 175 -27.75 -7.91 9.38
N GLY A 176 -27.73 -9.25 9.32
CA GLY A 176 -26.89 -10.07 10.20
C GLY A 176 -25.40 -9.79 10.03
N ILE A 177 -24.93 -9.63 8.80
CA ILE A 177 -23.53 -9.28 8.48
C ILE A 177 -23.17 -7.90 9.06
N CYS A 178 -24.05 -6.90 8.92
CA CYS A 178 -23.80 -5.56 9.43
C CYS A 178 -23.63 -5.55 10.96
N GLU A 179 -24.43 -6.32 11.69
CA GLU A 179 -24.29 -6.45 13.14
C GLU A 179 -23.02 -7.22 13.54
N ALA A 180 -22.63 -8.24 12.77
CA ALA A 180 -21.40 -8.98 12.99
C ALA A 180 -20.13 -8.14 12.76
N VAL A 181 -20.18 -7.17 11.84
CA VAL A 181 -19.04 -6.28 11.51
C VAL A 181 -18.93 -5.09 12.46
N ARG A 182 -20.02 -4.69 13.11
CA ARG A 182 -20.08 -3.53 14.01
C ARG A 182 -18.98 -3.51 15.10
N PRO A 183 -18.59 -4.63 15.76
CA PRO A 183 -17.48 -4.64 16.71
C PRO A 183 -16.15 -4.18 16.09
N HIS A 184 -15.84 -4.63 14.88
CA HIS A 184 -14.62 -4.25 14.16
C HIS A 184 -14.60 -2.78 13.74
N VAL A 185 -15.77 -2.22 13.40
CA VAL A 185 -15.91 -0.77 13.14
C VAL A 185 -15.61 0.03 14.40
N LYS A 186 -16.15 -0.41 15.55
CA LYS A 186 -15.94 0.27 16.84
C LYS A 186 -14.49 0.21 17.29
N GLU A 187 -13.81 -0.89 17.02
CA GLU A 187 -12.38 -1.05 17.26
C GLU A 187 -11.55 -0.10 16.39
N LYS A 188 -11.85 -0.02 15.09
CA LYS A 188 -11.07 0.76 14.12
C LYS A 188 -11.34 2.26 14.15
N PHE A 189 -12.61 2.68 14.24
CA PHE A 189 -13.04 4.08 14.12
C PHE A 189 -13.58 4.66 15.43
N GLY A 190 -13.60 3.88 16.50
CA GLY A 190 -14.13 4.29 17.79
C GLY A 190 -15.64 4.08 17.94
N LYS A 191 -16.07 4.02 19.20
CA LYS A 191 -17.42 3.59 19.60
C LYS A 191 -18.55 4.45 19.02
N THR A 192 -18.37 5.77 19.01
CA THR A 192 -19.36 6.75 18.53
C THR A 192 -19.64 6.62 17.02
N VAL A 193 -18.61 6.31 16.22
CA VAL A 193 -18.75 6.14 14.77
C VAL A 193 -19.48 4.83 14.47
N GLY A 194 -19.10 3.74 15.15
CA GLY A 194 -19.72 2.44 14.94
C GLY A 194 -21.19 2.34 15.40
N ASP A 195 -21.63 3.17 16.34
CA ASP A 195 -23.04 3.24 16.73
C ASP A 195 -23.89 4.06 15.75
N ASN A 196 -23.29 5.06 15.08
CA ASN A 196 -23.98 5.97 14.17
C ASN A 196 -23.96 5.53 12.69
N MET A 197 -23.17 4.51 12.32
CA MET A 197 -23.14 4.00 10.95
C MET A 197 -24.46 3.33 10.57
N ASN A 198 -24.95 3.68 9.38
CA ASN A 198 -26.13 3.04 8.79
C ASN A 198 -25.77 1.69 8.15
N GLN A 199 -26.78 0.89 7.78
CA GLN A 199 -26.56 -0.46 7.22
C GLN A 199 -25.74 -0.43 5.92
N THR A 200 -25.92 0.58 5.06
CA THR A 200 -25.14 0.73 3.82
C THR A 200 -23.66 0.94 4.11
N GLN A 201 -23.32 1.76 5.11
CA GLN A 201 -21.95 2.02 5.52
C GLN A 201 -21.30 0.80 6.19
N LEU A 202 -22.05 0.08 7.03
CA LEU A 202 -21.58 -1.16 7.65
C LEU A 202 -21.31 -2.26 6.61
N TYR A 203 -22.18 -2.38 5.61
CA TYR A 203 -22.00 -3.32 4.51
C TYR A 203 -20.84 -2.92 3.59
N ALA A 204 -20.65 -1.63 3.32
CA ALA A 204 -19.48 -1.16 2.58
C ALA A 204 -18.18 -1.47 3.32
N PHE A 205 -18.14 -1.30 4.64
CA PHE A 205 -16.98 -1.67 5.45
C PHE A 205 -16.76 -3.20 5.50
N PHE A 206 -17.84 -3.99 5.49
CA PHE A 206 -17.75 -5.45 5.33
C PHE A 206 -17.04 -5.83 4.02
N LEU A 207 -17.47 -5.24 2.89
CA LEU A 207 -16.84 -5.46 1.58
C LEU A 207 -15.39 -5.00 1.58
N GLN A 208 -15.11 -3.83 2.16
CA GLN A 208 -13.75 -3.31 2.29
C GLN A 208 -12.83 -4.26 3.08
N ARG A 209 -13.34 -4.89 4.15
CA ARG A 209 -12.60 -5.90 4.90
C ARG A 209 -12.38 -7.17 4.08
N ALA A 210 -13.41 -7.61 3.34
CA ALA A 210 -13.30 -8.75 2.44
C ALA A 210 -12.31 -8.50 1.28
N GLU A 211 -12.15 -7.26 0.83
CA GLU A 211 -11.16 -6.83 -0.18
C GLU A 211 -9.72 -6.72 0.37
N CYS A 212 -9.48 -7.13 1.63
CA CYS A 212 -8.18 -7.18 2.28
C CYS A 212 -7.47 -5.80 2.36
N GLU A 213 -7.79 -5.06 3.44
CA GLU A 213 -7.37 -3.68 3.79
C GLU A 213 -5.86 -3.38 3.94
N GLN A 214 -4.92 -4.21 3.48
CA GLN A 214 -3.49 -3.86 3.65
C GLN A 214 -3.04 -2.66 2.81
N GLN A 215 -3.84 -2.20 1.83
CA GLN A 215 -3.53 -1.02 1.00
C GLN A 215 -3.50 0.28 1.82
N LYS A 216 -4.27 0.34 2.91
CA LYS A 216 -4.34 1.53 3.76
C LYS A 216 -3.32 1.49 4.90
N ALA A 217 -3.17 0.34 5.56
CA ALA A 217 -2.32 0.23 6.75
C ALA A 217 -0.81 0.39 6.46
N SER A 218 -0.31 -0.13 5.33
CA SER A 218 1.10 0.08 4.94
C SER A 218 1.37 1.53 4.53
N VAL A 219 0.43 2.18 3.84
CA VAL A 219 0.57 3.59 3.46
C VAL A 219 0.43 4.51 4.67
N GLU A 220 -0.49 4.22 5.60
CA GLU A 220 -0.67 4.96 6.85
C GLU A 220 0.50 4.78 7.81
N ALA A 221 1.11 3.59 7.90
CA ALA A 221 2.29 3.34 8.73
C ALA A 221 3.54 4.07 8.19
N ASP A 222 3.79 3.98 6.88
CA ASP A 222 4.90 4.69 6.24
C ASP A 222 4.70 6.22 6.29
N LEU A 223 3.45 6.68 6.18
CA LEU A 223 3.09 8.10 6.34
C LEU A 223 3.26 8.56 7.80
N ALA A 224 2.93 7.72 8.78
CA ALA A 224 3.12 8.03 10.21
C ALA A 224 4.61 8.13 10.59
N GLU A 225 5.51 7.45 9.89
CA GLU A 225 6.97 7.62 10.05
C GLU A 225 7.46 8.92 9.37
N ALA A 226 6.89 9.29 8.23
CA ALA A 226 7.26 10.47 7.45
C ALA A 226 6.78 11.80 8.06
N ILE A 227 5.64 11.82 8.75
CA ILE A 227 5.04 13.05 9.31
C ILE A 227 5.94 13.71 10.38
N PRO A 228 6.45 13.00 11.40
CA PRO A 228 7.26 13.61 12.44
C PRO A 228 8.52 14.30 11.90
N ALA A 229 9.19 13.68 10.94
CA ALA A 229 10.37 14.24 10.28
C ALA A 229 10.07 15.52 9.50
N LEU A 230 8.92 15.57 8.82
CA LEU A 230 8.46 16.77 8.11
C LEU A 230 8.09 17.89 9.10
N GLU A 231 7.41 17.57 10.20
CA GLU A 231 7.04 18.54 11.23
C GLU A 231 8.27 19.11 11.96
N GLU A 232 9.28 18.28 12.21
CA GLU A 232 10.55 18.72 12.78
C GLU A 232 11.30 19.68 11.85
N ALA A 233 11.33 19.38 10.53
CA ALA A 233 11.90 20.28 9.53
C ALA A 233 11.14 21.63 9.43
N LEU A 234 9.80 21.61 9.49
CA LEU A 234 8.99 22.83 9.51
C LEU A 234 9.24 23.67 10.77
N LYS A 235 9.40 23.01 11.92
CA LYS A 235 9.72 23.67 13.18
C LYS A 235 11.14 24.26 13.18
N ALA A 236 12.12 23.58 12.58
CA ALA A 236 13.46 24.12 12.40
C ALA A 236 13.43 25.39 11.51
N LEU A 237 12.61 25.38 10.44
CA LEU A 237 12.42 26.54 9.57
C LEU A 237 11.79 27.75 10.31
N ASP A 238 10.94 27.52 11.31
CA ASP A 238 10.38 28.56 12.18
C ASP A 238 11.41 29.21 13.11
N THR A 239 12.52 28.54 13.39
CA THR A 239 13.57 29.07 14.28
C THR A 239 14.59 29.96 13.57
N ILE A 240 14.60 29.97 12.23
CA ILE A 240 15.57 30.74 11.44
C ILE A 240 15.27 32.23 11.56
N LYS A 241 16.27 32.99 12.04
CA LYS A 241 16.14 34.44 12.21
C LYS A 241 16.54 35.19 10.93
N PRO A 242 15.89 36.33 10.61
CA PRO A 242 16.30 37.18 9.50
C PRO A 242 17.78 37.63 9.54
N SER A 243 18.37 37.73 10.73
CA SER A 243 19.81 38.04 10.89
C SER A 243 20.72 36.94 10.35
N GLU A 244 20.37 35.67 10.54
CA GLU A 244 21.16 34.52 10.10
C GLU A 244 21.09 34.34 8.58
N ILE A 245 19.95 34.68 7.97
CA ILE A 245 19.78 34.74 6.50
C ILE A 245 20.66 35.84 5.90
N ASN A 246 20.72 37.01 6.56
CA ASN A 246 21.56 38.12 6.13
C ASN A 246 23.06 37.80 6.25
N GLU A 247 23.47 37.00 7.22
CA GLU A 247 24.86 36.51 7.36
C GLU A 247 25.26 35.61 6.18
N VAL A 248 24.41 34.64 5.83
CA VAL A 248 24.66 33.75 4.67
C VAL A 248 24.71 34.55 3.37
N LYS A 249 23.83 35.53 3.20
CA LYS A 249 23.81 36.42 2.02
C LYS A 249 25.08 37.28 1.90
N ALA A 250 25.61 37.77 3.02
CA ALA A 250 26.75 38.68 3.05
C ALA A 250 28.09 37.99 2.70
N MET A 251 28.11 36.66 2.59
CA MET A 251 29.32 35.90 2.24
C MET A 251 29.72 36.15 0.79
N SER A 252 30.92 36.68 0.60
CA SER A 252 31.51 36.89 -0.74
C SER A 252 31.98 35.59 -1.38
N ASN A 253 32.33 34.59 -0.56
CA ASN A 253 32.71 33.24 -0.99
C ASN A 253 32.16 32.19 0.01
N PRO A 254 31.00 31.58 -0.28
CA PRO A 254 30.37 30.62 0.64
C PRO A 254 31.15 29.30 0.70
N PRO A 255 31.16 28.60 1.84
CA PRO A 255 31.65 27.23 1.95
C PRO A 255 30.90 26.28 1.01
N ALA A 256 31.55 25.20 0.58
CA ALA A 256 31.00 24.25 -0.40
C ALA A 256 29.61 23.71 0.00
N GLY A 257 29.40 23.34 1.27
CA GLY A 257 28.11 22.84 1.76
C GLY A 257 26.98 23.90 1.71
N VAL A 258 27.28 25.16 2.03
CA VAL A 258 26.30 26.26 1.95
C VAL A 258 25.91 26.53 0.49
N LYS A 259 26.89 26.46 -0.43
CA LYS A 259 26.66 26.62 -1.86
C LYS A 259 25.76 25.51 -2.43
N LEU A 260 26.00 24.26 -2.03
CA LEU A 260 25.19 23.09 -2.44
C LEU A 260 23.74 23.17 -1.95
N VAL A 261 23.53 23.56 -0.68
CA VAL A 261 22.18 23.72 -0.11
C VAL A 261 21.40 24.82 -0.87
N CYS A 262 22.01 25.98 -1.08
CA CYS A 262 21.38 27.08 -1.82
C CYS A 262 21.10 26.74 -3.29
N GLU A 263 22.00 25.98 -3.92
CA GLU A 263 21.82 25.43 -5.26
C GLU A 263 20.63 24.47 -5.34
N GLY A 264 20.51 23.54 -4.40
CA GLY A 264 19.39 22.60 -4.29
C GLY A 264 18.05 23.33 -4.16
N VAL A 265 17.95 24.35 -3.29
CA VAL A 265 16.74 25.15 -3.12
C VAL A 265 16.40 25.95 -4.39
N CYS A 266 17.39 26.53 -5.08
CA CYS A 266 17.16 27.20 -6.36
C CYS A 266 16.60 26.26 -7.43
N VAL A 267 17.13 25.03 -7.50
CA VAL A 267 16.66 24.01 -8.43
C VAL A 267 15.23 23.58 -8.11
N MET A 268 14.90 23.37 -6.83
CA MET A 268 13.53 23.04 -6.38
C MET A 268 12.52 24.14 -6.68
N LEU A 269 12.93 25.41 -6.56
CA LEU A 269 12.09 26.57 -6.89
C LEU A 269 12.09 26.93 -8.39
N GLY A 270 12.77 26.15 -9.24
CA GLY A 270 12.83 26.39 -10.69
C GLY A 270 13.62 27.65 -11.10
N ILE A 271 14.49 28.15 -10.22
CA ILE A 271 15.32 29.33 -10.47
C ILE A 271 16.48 28.95 -11.38
N LYS A 272 16.63 29.66 -12.51
CA LYS A 272 17.68 29.40 -13.50
C LYS A 272 19.05 29.93 -13.03
N PRO A 273 20.15 29.21 -13.35
CA PRO A 273 21.50 29.67 -12.99
C PRO A 273 21.89 30.92 -13.78
N ALA A 274 22.75 31.74 -13.19
CA ALA A 274 23.38 32.87 -13.86
C ALA A 274 24.67 32.41 -14.56
N ARG A 275 24.91 32.91 -15.77
CA ARG A 275 26.10 32.58 -16.54
C ARG A 275 27.21 33.58 -16.23
N ILE A 276 28.21 33.17 -15.46
CA ILE A 276 29.32 34.03 -15.02
C ILE A 276 30.66 33.53 -15.61
N PRO A 277 31.66 34.40 -15.82
CA PRO A 277 33.02 33.95 -16.12
C PRO A 277 33.60 33.16 -14.92
N ASP A 278 34.35 32.10 -15.22
CA ASP A 278 34.95 31.22 -14.21
C ASP A 278 35.95 32.02 -13.33
N PRO A 279 35.87 31.93 -11.99
CA PRO A 279 36.82 32.56 -11.08
C PRO A 279 38.28 32.13 -11.26
N GLN A 280 38.55 30.95 -11.83
CA GLN A 280 39.90 30.42 -12.04
C GLN A 280 40.40 30.54 -13.49
N ASP A 281 39.50 30.70 -14.46
CA ASP A 281 39.84 30.88 -15.88
C ASP A 281 38.86 31.87 -16.56
N PRO A 282 39.21 33.16 -16.69
CA PRO A 282 38.34 34.19 -17.27
C PRO A 282 37.85 33.90 -18.70
N SER A 283 38.46 32.94 -19.40
CA SER A 283 38.06 32.51 -20.75
C SER A 283 36.91 31.50 -20.75
N LYS A 284 36.59 30.88 -19.60
CA LYS A 284 35.50 29.92 -19.44
C LYS A 284 34.28 30.56 -18.79
N ARG A 285 33.09 30.09 -19.15
CA ARG A 285 31.81 30.53 -18.59
C ARG A 285 31.20 29.38 -17.81
N ILE A 286 30.90 29.59 -16.53
CA ILE A 286 30.25 28.62 -15.64
C ILE A 286 28.80 29.01 -15.40
N MET A 287 27.96 28.01 -15.10
CA MET A 287 26.58 28.20 -14.67
C MET A 287 26.56 28.22 -13.15
N ASP A 288 26.42 29.41 -12.58
CA ASP A 288 26.50 29.64 -11.14
C ASP A 288 25.12 29.99 -10.57
N TYR A 289 24.76 29.28 -9.51
CA TYR A 289 23.49 29.48 -8.81
C TYR A 289 23.64 30.38 -7.58
N TRP A 290 24.86 30.79 -7.18
CA TRP A 290 25.06 31.62 -6.00
C TRP A 290 24.47 33.02 -6.18
N GLY A 291 24.71 33.67 -7.32
CA GLY A 291 24.10 34.98 -7.62
C GLY A 291 22.56 34.96 -7.57
N PRO A 292 21.89 33.98 -8.22
CA PRO A 292 20.45 33.74 -8.06
C PRO A 292 20.03 33.41 -6.61
N SER A 293 20.81 32.60 -5.88
CA SER A 293 20.55 32.24 -4.48
C SER A 293 20.55 33.47 -3.57
N GLN A 294 21.49 34.40 -3.75
CA GLN A 294 21.53 35.65 -2.98
C GLN A 294 20.30 36.53 -3.21
N LYS A 295 19.73 36.52 -4.43
CA LYS A 295 18.48 37.22 -4.74
C LYS A 295 17.28 36.54 -4.08
N MET A 296 17.23 35.21 -4.12
CA MET A 296 16.21 34.41 -3.44
C MET A 296 16.23 34.64 -1.92
N LEU A 297 17.40 34.60 -1.29
CA LEU A 297 17.58 34.87 0.14
C LEU A 297 17.27 36.34 0.53
N SER A 298 17.21 37.25 -0.45
CA SER A 298 16.85 38.66 -0.21
C SER A 298 15.34 38.91 -0.19
N ASP A 299 14.53 37.94 -0.61
CA ASP A 299 13.08 38.08 -0.65
C ASP A 299 12.51 37.97 0.79
N PRO A 300 11.82 39.01 1.31
CA PRO A 300 11.22 38.96 2.64
C PRO A 300 10.12 37.90 2.77
N THR A 301 9.61 37.39 1.65
CA THR A 301 8.62 36.30 1.61
C THR A 301 9.24 34.92 1.49
N PHE A 302 10.57 34.80 1.37
CA PHE A 302 11.30 33.55 1.12
C PHE A 302 10.89 32.41 2.08
N ILE A 303 10.87 32.67 3.40
CA ILE A 303 10.48 31.66 4.40
C ILE A 303 9.01 31.25 4.25
N THR A 304 8.13 32.19 3.90
CA THR A 304 6.71 31.90 3.62
C THR A 304 6.56 31.07 2.35
N THR A 305 7.37 31.33 1.33
CA THR A 305 7.41 30.58 0.07
C THR A 305 7.90 29.15 0.29
N LEU A 306 8.89 28.94 1.17
CA LEU A 306 9.34 27.59 1.55
C LEU A 306 8.26 26.81 2.30
N LYS A 307 7.52 27.45 3.22
CA LYS A 307 6.42 26.80 3.97
C LYS A 307 5.22 26.45 3.10
N LYS A 308 4.96 27.24 2.06
CA LYS A 308 3.86 27.04 1.11
C LYS A 308 4.28 26.31 -0.16
N PHE A 309 5.50 25.76 -0.18
CA PHE A 309 6.02 25.09 -1.34
C PHE A 309 5.15 23.87 -1.68
N ASP A 310 4.73 23.80 -2.94
CA ASP A 310 3.86 22.74 -3.45
C ASP A 310 4.68 21.46 -3.66
N LYS A 311 4.81 20.70 -2.55
CA LYS A 311 5.49 19.41 -2.49
C LYS A 311 4.82 18.33 -3.34
N ASP A 312 3.57 18.53 -3.75
CA ASP A 312 2.75 17.54 -4.45
C ASP A 312 2.90 17.64 -5.99
N ASN A 313 3.58 18.68 -6.49
CA ASN A 313 3.70 18.97 -7.93
C ASN A 313 5.14 19.29 -8.39
N LEU A 314 6.11 18.52 -7.90
CA LEU A 314 7.50 18.61 -8.33
C LEU A 314 7.73 17.90 -9.67
N ASP A 315 8.35 18.59 -10.65
CA ASP A 315 8.73 17.96 -11.91
C ASP A 315 9.73 16.81 -11.65
N PRO A 316 9.47 15.58 -12.13
CA PRO A 316 10.33 14.42 -11.90
C PRO A 316 11.80 14.60 -12.36
N LYS A 317 12.06 15.48 -13.33
CA LYS A 317 13.42 15.81 -13.79
C LYS A 317 14.16 16.63 -12.74
N THR A 318 13.48 17.58 -12.09
CA THR A 318 14.02 18.38 -11.00
C THR A 318 14.40 17.48 -9.83
N MET A 319 13.51 16.55 -9.46
CA MET A 319 13.75 15.59 -8.39
C MET A 319 14.97 14.69 -8.67
N LYS A 320 15.08 14.15 -9.89
CA LYS A 320 16.23 13.33 -10.29
C LYS A 320 17.55 14.08 -10.20
N ILE A 321 17.55 15.38 -10.54
CA ILE A 321 18.74 16.24 -10.43
C ILE A 321 19.12 16.47 -8.96
N VAL A 322 18.13 16.76 -8.10
CA VAL A 322 18.35 16.97 -6.65
C VAL A 322 18.98 15.73 -6.01
N VAL A 323 18.38 14.55 -6.23
CA VAL A 323 18.84 13.29 -5.64
C VAL A 323 20.22 12.87 -6.16
N SER A 324 20.42 12.91 -7.47
CA SER A 324 21.67 12.41 -8.07
C SER A 324 22.88 13.33 -7.93
N LYS A 325 22.69 14.64 -7.77
CA LYS A 325 23.79 15.61 -7.76
C LYS A 325 24.06 16.26 -6.41
N TYR A 326 23.03 16.45 -5.58
CA TYR A 326 23.17 17.22 -4.35
C TYR A 326 23.07 16.32 -3.11
N ILE A 327 22.13 15.37 -3.10
CA ILE A 327 21.98 14.40 -1.99
C ILE A 327 23.11 13.35 -1.99
N ALA A 328 23.70 13.04 -3.15
CA ALA A 328 24.77 12.05 -3.26
C ALA A 328 26.20 12.62 -3.04
N ASP A 329 26.35 13.91 -2.75
CA ASP A 329 27.66 14.56 -2.61
C ASP A 329 28.18 14.43 -1.17
N GLU A 330 29.43 13.97 -0.98
CA GLU A 330 30.06 13.80 0.35
C GLU A 330 30.23 15.11 1.16
N ASN A 331 30.00 16.26 0.52
CA ASN A 331 30.01 17.59 1.16
C ASN A 331 28.62 18.03 1.64
N PHE A 332 27.57 17.29 1.27
CA PHE A 332 26.24 17.39 1.87
C PHE A 332 26.30 16.54 3.16
N SER A 333 26.50 17.23 4.29
CA SER A 333 26.39 16.61 5.63
C SER A 333 26.03 17.69 6.66
N PRO A 334 25.12 17.41 7.61
CA PRO A 334 24.64 18.40 8.59
C PRO A 334 25.77 19.00 9.45
N GLU A 335 26.75 18.18 9.86
CA GLU A 335 27.87 18.62 10.69
C GLU A 335 28.81 19.61 9.99
N LYS A 336 29.01 19.47 8.66
CA LYS A 336 29.84 20.39 7.88
C LYS A 336 29.11 21.69 7.55
N ALA A 337 27.78 21.64 7.41
CA ALA A 337 26.93 22.82 7.20
C ALA A 337 26.76 23.63 8.51
N GLU A 338 26.63 22.96 9.66
CA GLU A 338 26.53 23.60 10.99
C GLU A 338 27.80 24.38 11.36
N LYS A 339 28.99 23.82 11.06
CA LYS A 339 30.27 24.54 11.23
C LYS A 339 30.42 25.76 10.31
N ALA A 340 29.63 25.86 9.25
CA ALA A 340 29.67 26.96 8.28
C ALA A 340 28.58 28.02 8.54
N SER A 341 27.37 27.64 8.97
CA SER A 341 26.31 28.54 9.42
C SER A 341 25.15 27.78 10.08
N LYS A 342 24.66 28.29 11.22
CA LYS A 342 23.49 27.74 11.96
C LYS A 342 22.21 27.67 11.11
N ALA A 343 22.06 28.58 10.13
CA ALA A 343 20.93 28.60 9.20
C ALA A 343 21.02 27.53 8.11
N ALA A 344 22.22 27.01 7.79
CA ALA A 344 22.42 25.95 6.80
C ALA A 344 22.12 24.56 7.38
N ALA A 345 22.28 24.39 8.70
CA ALA A 345 21.93 23.16 9.41
C ALA A 345 20.41 22.89 9.41
N GLY A 346 19.56 23.92 9.47
CA GLY A 346 18.10 23.76 9.36
C GLY A 346 17.60 23.28 7.98
N LEU A 347 18.49 23.24 6.99
CA LEU A 347 18.19 22.88 5.59
C LEU A 347 18.87 21.56 5.13
N SER A 348 19.73 20.97 5.96
CA SER A 348 20.46 19.72 5.69
C SER A 348 20.11 18.74 6.81
N GLU A 349 19.71 17.49 6.64
CA GLU A 349 19.67 16.62 5.47
C GLU A 349 19.05 15.27 5.89
N GLU A 350 19.24 14.82 7.12
CA GLU A 350 19.26 13.38 7.38
C GLU A 350 17.90 12.67 7.43
N GLN A 351 16.79 13.40 7.34
CA GLN A 351 15.47 12.78 7.16
C GLN A 351 14.76 13.23 5.89
N LEU A 352 15.13 14.38 5.31
CA LEU A 352 14.31 15.02 4.27
C LEU A 352 14.33 14.26 2.94
N ALA A 353 15.46 13.67 2.55
CA ALA A 353 15.62 13.00 1.26
C ALA A 353 14.87 11.66 1.19
N GLU A 354 15.04 10.82 2.21
CA GLU A 354 14.35 9.52 2.31
C GLU A 354 12.86 9.71 2.57
N VAL A 355 12.50 10.66 3.44
CA VAL A 355 11.10 11.01 3.72
C VAL A 355 10.44 11.64 2.50
N MET A 356 11.08 12.53 1.74
CA MET A 356 10.47 13.12 0.53
C MET A 356 10.35 12.11 -0.61
N GLN A 357 11.28 11.17 -0.76
CA GLN A 357 11.18 10.11 -1.76
C GLN A 357 10.03 9.14 -1.42
N LYS A 358 9.99 8.65 -0.17
CA LYS A 358 8.88 7.80 0.33
C LYS A 358 7.55 8.56 0.29
N LEU A 359 7.50 9.80 0.76
CA LEU A 359 6.29 10.63 0.75
C LEU A 359 5.78 10.86 -0.68
N ASN A 360 6.64 11.07 -1.68
CA ASN A 360 6.20 11.28 -3.06
C ASN A 360 5.69 9.98 -3.73
N GLU A 361 6.37 8.85 -3.50
CA GLU A 361 5.85 7.55 -3.94
C GLU A 361 4.48 7.25 -3.30
N LYS A 362 4.31 7.57 -2.01
CA LYS A 362 3.06 7.38 -1.27
C LYS A 362 1.98 8.38 -1.65
N LEU A 363 2.31 9.64 -1.94
CA LEU A 363 1.38 10.65 -2.46
C LEU A 363 0.91 10.32 -3.87
N SER A 364 1.79 9.77 -4.72
CA SER A 364 1.40 9.26 -6.04
C SER A 364 0.45 8.07 -5.92
N GLN A 365 0.72 7.13 -5.00
CA GLN A 365 -0.17 6.01 -4.73
C GLN A 365 -1.51 6.46 -4.12
N LEU A 366 -1.49 7.42 -3.19
CA LEU A 366 -2.68 8.00 -2.59
C LEU A 366 -3.55 8.68 -3.65
N LYS A 367 -2.93 9.45 -4.55
CA LYS A 367 -3.63 10.12 -5.65
C LYS A 367 -4.24 9.14 -6.65
N GLU A 368 -3.54 8.06 -7.00
CA GLU A 368 -4.11 6.99 -7.83
C GLU A 368 -5.30 6.31 -7.15
N VAL A 369 -5.23 6.09 -5.83
CA VAL A 369 -6.34 5.53 -5.04
C VAL A 369 -7.51 6.51 -4.92
N GLU A 370 -7.25 7.80 -4.71
CA GLU A 370 -8.27 8.86 -4.63
C GLU A 370 -8.96 9.09 -5.98
N ASP A 371 -8.20 9.15 -7.09
CA ASP A 371 -8.73 9.23 -8.45
C ASP A 371 -9.54 7.97 -8.80
N GLY A 372 -9.07 6.79 -8.37
CA GLY A 372 -9.78 5.52 -8.51
C GLY A 372 -11.09 5.49 -7.71
N LEU A 373 -11.07 5.95 -6.46
CA LEU A 373 -12.26 6.10 -5.60
C LEU A 373 -13.26 7.09 -6.19
N ALA A 374 -12.79 8.20 -6.74
CA ALA A 374 -13.63 9.21 -7.38
C ALA A 374 -14.30 8.67 -8.66
N GLU A 375 -13.57 7.91 -9.48
CA GLU A 375 -14.14 7.26 -10.66
C GLU A 375 -15.10 6.14 -10.28
N LEU A 376 -14.78 5.34 -9.24
CA LEU A 376 -15.66 4.30 -8.73
C LEU A 376 -16.94 4.90 -8.13
N GLN A 377 -16.85 6.00 -7.40
CA GLN A 377 -18.01 6.75 -6.88
C GLN A 377 -18.89 7.25 -8.03
N LYS A 378 -18.28 7.75 -9.11
CA LYS A 378 -19.00 8.21 -10.30
C LYS A 378 -19.68 7.07 -11.05
N GLN A 379 -19.02 5.90 -11.14
CA GLN A 379 -19.61 4.70 -11.72
C GLN A 379 -20.76 4.17 -10.87
N PHE A 380 -20.61 4.20 -9.53
CA PHE A 380 -21.65 3.83 -8.58
C PHE A 380 -22.89 4.74 -8.71
N ASP A 381 -22.69 6.06 -8.80
CA ASP A 381 -23.79 7.02 -8.99
C ASP A 381 -24.49 6.82 -10.34
N SER A 382 -23.74 6.51 -11.40
CA SER A 382 -24.29 6.19 -12.72
C SER A 382 -25.10 4.89 -12.72
N ALA A 383 -24.58 3.84 -12.09
CA ALA A 383 -25.24 2.55 -11.95
C ALA A 383 -26.51 2.64 -11.09
N THR A 384 -26.46 3.42 -10.01
CA THR A 384 -27.63 3.69 -9.14
C THR A 384 -28.74 4.40 -9.93
N LYS A 385 -28.38 5.39 -10.75
CA LYS A 385 -29.35 6.11 -11.59
C LYS A 385 -29.95 5.24 -12.70
N GLN A 386 -29.17 4.35 -13.28
CA GLN A 386 -29.67 3.36 -14.23
C GLN A 386 -30.62 2.36 -13.56
N LYS A 387 -30.29 1.90 -12.35
CA LYS A 387 -31.14 1.02 -11.55
C LYS A 387 -32.50 1.67 -11.26
N GLU A 388 -32.52 2.92 -10.79
CA GLU A 388 -33.78 3.65 -10.54
C GLU A 388 -34.65 3.77 -11.80
N ASN A 389 -34.03 4.03 -12.96
CA ASN A 389 -34.75 4.12 -14.22
C ASN A 389 -35.32 2.76 -14.66
N LEU A 390 -34.58 1.68 -14.47
CA LEU A 390 -35.04 0.33 -14.77
C LEU A 390 -36.18 -0.10 -13.83
N GLU A 391 -36.08 0.19 -12.52
CA GLU A 391 -37.15 -0.06 -11.55
C GLU A 391 -38.43 0.70 -11.93
N TYR A 392 -38.30 1.95 -12.37
CA TYR A 392 -39.43 2.73 -12.89
C TYR A 392 -40.08 2.08 -14.12
N GLN A 393 -39.28 1.59 -15.08
CA GLN A 393 -39.80 0.91 -16.27
C GLN A 393 -40.49 -0.42 -15.94
N VAL A 394 -39.95 -1.18 -15.00
CA VAL A 394 -40.55 -2.43 -14.52
C VAL A 394 -41.88 -2.16 -13.82
N ASP A 395 -41.97 -1.16 -12.95
CA ASP A 395 -43.23 -0.76 -12.29
C ASP A 395 -44.28 -0.30 -13.33
N LEU A 396 -43.87 0.51 -14.30
CA LEU A 396 -44.75 0.96 -15.39
C LEU A 396 -45.27 -0.21 -16.23
N THR A 397 -44.42 -1.20 -16.49
CA THR A 397 -44.75 -2.41 -17.26
C THR A 397 -45.66 -3.34 -16.46
N GLY A 398 -45.42 -3.48 -15.15
CA GLY A 398 -46.29 -4.21 -14.23
C GLY A 398 -47.69 -3.61 -14.17
N LYS A 399 -47.82 -2.28 -14.04
CA LYS A 399 -49.11 -1.58 -14.06
C LYS A 399 -49.86 -1.77 -15.39
N LYS A 400 -49.15 -1.79 -16.53
CA LYS A 400 -49.74 -2.06 -17.84
C LYS A 400 -50.23 -3.51 -17.96
N LEU A 401 -49.47 -4.48 -17.45
CA LEU A 401 -49.83 -5.89 -17.42
C LEU A 401 -51.06 -6.15 -16.55
N VAL A 402 -51.12 -5.59 -15.35
CA VAL A 402 -52.30 -5.69 -14.47
C VAL A 402 -53.54 -5.10 -15.13
N ARG A 403 -53.40 -3.95 -15.79
CA ARG A 403 -54.52 -3.32 -16.53
C ARG A 403 -54.96 -4.16 -17.73
N ALA A 404 -54.02 -4.79 -18.44
CA ALA A 404 -54.32 -5.69 -19.54
C ALA A 404 -54.99 -6.98 -19.06
N SER A 405 -54.60 -7.55 -17.91
CA SER A 405 -55.25 -8.73 -17.35
C SER A 405 -56.67 -8.44 -16.88
N THR A 406 -56.93 -7.27 -16.29
CA THR A 406 -58.30 -6.88 -15.91
C THR A 406 -59.23 -6.71 -17.12
N LEU A 407 -58.69 -6.33 -18.28
CA LEU A 407 -59.46 -6.22 -19.53
C LEU A 407 -59.77 -7.59 -20.15
N ILE A 408 -58.91 -8.59 -19.94
CA ILE A 408 -59.11 -9.97 -20.43
C ILE A 408 -60.14 -10.73 -19.58
N GLU A 409 -60.29 -10.41 -18.29
CA GLU A 409 -61.29 -11.03 -17.39
C GLU A 409 -62.71 -10.46 -17.54
N ILE A 410 -62.91 -9.43 -18.37
CA ILE A 410 -64.21 -8.74 -18.58
C ILE A 410 -64.92 -9.21 -19.88
N ASP A 411 -64.24 -9.97 -20.74
CA ASP A 411 -64.83 -10.74 -21.87
C ASP A 411 -65.02 -12.21 -21.47
#